data_AF-A0A7G6AB85-F1
#
_entry.id   AF-A0A7G6AB85-F1
#
_cell.length_a   1.000
_cell.length_b   1.000
_cell.length_c   1.000
_cell.angle_alpha   90.00
_cell.angle_beta   90.00
_cell.angle_gamma   90.00
#
_symmetry.space_group_name_H-M   'P 1'
#
loop_
_entity.id
_entity.type
_entity.pdbx_description
1 polymer ?
#
loop_
_entity_poly.entity_id
_entity_poly.type
_entity_poly.pdbx_seq_one_letter_code
_entity_poly.pdbx_strand_id
1 'polypeptide(L)'
;MNREDGAGNAAWASAMVRPWLRLADQLTPMIGESGFCALFGRALRTAGPSVQALARCSSARPLADLFASLTNVLNETGPEEAARANDALLGTFTTLLGTLIGEALTKQLLHIALVSADGRKHGQEQK
;
A
#
# COMPACT_ATOMS: atom_id res chain seq x y z
N MET A 1 -27.99 8.52 -15.71
CA MET A 1 -26.58 8.64 -15.28
C MET A 1 -26.54 8.43 -13.78
N ASN A 2 -25.81 7.50 -13.17
CA ASN A 2 -24.81 6.54 -13.64
C ASN A 2 -24.69 5.50 -12.51
N ARG A 3 -24.84 4.19 -12.77
CA ARG A 3 -24.70 3.12 -11.74
C ARG A 3 -23.56 2.16 -12.06
N GLU A 4 -22.87 2.37 -13.18
CA GLU A 4 -21.88 1.44 -13.71
C GLU A 4 -20.45 1.81 -13.28
N ASP A 5 -20.24 3.02 -12.76
CA ASP A 5 -18.93 3.49 -12.27
C ASP A 5 -18.59 2.93 -10.88
N GLY A 6 -19.60 2.59 -10.06
CA GLY A 6 -19.37 2.12 -8.70
C GLY A 6 -18.68 0.76 -8.62
N ALA A 7 -18.99 -0.16 -9.55
CA ALA A 7 -18.37 -1.49 -9.59
C ALA A 7 -16.93 -1.44 -10.13
N GLY A 8 -16.68 -0.60 -11.15
CA GLY A 8 -15.33 -0.34 -11.65
C GLY A 8 -14.46 0.34 -10.59
N ASN A 9 -15.05 1.27 -9.83
CA ASN A 9 -14.38 1.98 -8.75
C ASN A 9 -14.01 1.05 -7.56
N ALA A 10 -14.88 0.08 -7.23
CA ALA A 10 -14.58 -0.90 -6.19
C ALA A 10 -13.45 -1.87 -6.60
N ALA A 11 -13.45 -2.30 -7.87
CA ALA A 11 -12.44 -3.23 -8.38
C ALA A 11 -11.04 -2.59 -8.46
N TRP A 12 -10.93 -1.34 -8.93
CA TRP A 12 -9.62 -0.68 -9.01
C TRP A 12 -9.09 -0.27 -7.62
N ALA A 13 -9.94 0.20 -6.70
CA ALA A 13 -9.52 0.52 -5.33
C ALA A 13 -8.98 -0.74 -4.63
N SER A 14 -9.65 -1.88 -4.83
CA SER A 14 -9.17 -3.18 -4.36
C SER A 14 -7.83 -3.57 -4.99
N ALA A 15 -7.61 -3.26 -6.27
CA ALA A 15 -6.33 -3.50 -6.94
C ALA A 15 -5.19 -2.65 -6.36
N MET A 16 -5.48 -1.40 -5.96
CA MET A 16 -4.51 -0.50 -5.31
C MET A 16 -4.15 -0.91 -3.89
N VAL A 17 -5.04 -1.63 -3.19
CA VAL A 17 -4.82 -2.10 -1.81
C VAL A 17 -4.06 -3.44 -1.76
N ARG A 18 -4.05 -4.22 -2.84
CA ARG A 18 -3.30 -5.49 -2.92
C ARG A 18 -1.79 -5.36 -2.62
N PRO A 19 -1.06 -4.37 -3.17
CA PRO A 19 0.34 -4.13 -2.80
C PRO A 19 0.53 -3.91 -1.30
N TRP A 20 -0.39 -3.17 -0.66
CA TRP A 20 -0.34 -2.88 0.76
C TRP A 20 -0.55 -4.14 1.62
N LEU A 21 -1.48 -5.03 1.23
CA LEU A 21 -1.63 -6.32 1.91
C LEU A 21 -0.35 -7.16 1.82
N ARG A 22 0.30 -7.22 0.65
CA ARG A 22 1.56 -7.96 0.52
C ARG A 22 2.68 -7.33 1.34
N LEU A 23 2.77 -6.00 1.37
CA LEU A 23 3.74 -5.30 2.20
C LEU A 23 3.49 -5.60 3.68
N ALA A 24 2.24 -5.57 4.15
CA ALA A 24 1.91 -5.92 5.52
C ALA A 24 2.24 -7.37 5.86
N ASP A 25 1.97 -8.32 4.97
CA ASP A 25 2.33 -9.73 5.17
C ASP A 25 3.84 -9.93 5.33
N GLN A 26 4.64 -9.23 4.53
CA GLN A 26 6.11 -9.31 4.59
C GLN A 26 6.72 -8.50 5.74
N LEU A 27 6.13 -7.35 6.09
CA LEU A 27 6.68 -6.45 7.10
C LEU A 27 6.20 -6.79 8.52
N THR A 28 4.97 -7.28 8.70
CA THR A 28 4.45 -7.70 10.01
C THR A 28 5.39 -8.67 10.75
N PRO A 29 5.98 -9.72 10.13
CA PRO A 29 6.94 -10.58 10.83
C PRO A 29 8.29 -9.91 11.15
N MET A 30 8.68 -8.83 10.44
CA MET A 30 9.93 -8.11 10.68
C MET A 30 9.82 -6.99 11.73
N ILE A 31 8.76 -6.16 11.63
CA ILE A 31 8.58 -4.96 12.46
C ILE A 31 7.36 -5.04 13.40
N GLY A 32 6.57 -6.11 13.30
CA GLY A 32 5.29 -6.26 14.00
C GLY A 32 4.15 -5.47 13.35
N GLU A 33 2.91 -5.90 13.59
CA GLU A 33 1.71 -5.20 13.13
C GLU A 33 1.68 -3.75 13.64
N SER A 34 2.09 -3.56 14.91
CA SER A 34 2.16 -2.23 15.53
C SER A 34 3.19 -1.33 14.84
N GLY A 35 4.33 -1.88 14.39
CA GLY A 35 5.34 -1.15 13.63
C GLY A 35 4.84 -0.72 12.26
N PHE A 36 4.12 -1.62 11.58
CA PHE A 36 3.47 -1.29 10.30
C PHE A 36 2.42 -0.19 10.44
N CYS A 37 1.49 -0.31 11.40
CA CYS A 37 0.47 0.71 11.67
C CYS A 37 1.10 2.07 12.02
N ALA A 38 2.19 2.09 12.79
CA ALA A 38 2.92 3.31 13.10
C ALA A 38 3.57 3.95 11.85
N LEU A 39 4.21 3.14 10.99
CA LEU A 39 4.77 3.63 9.73
C LEU A 39 3.70 4.16 8.78
N PHE A 40 2.60 3.42 8.65
CA PHE A 40 1.48 3.81 7.79
C PHE A 40 0.83 5.09 8.29
N GLY A 41 0.57 5.21 9.60
CA GLY A 41 0.06 6.43 10.20
C GLY A 41 1.00 7.63 10.02
N ARG A 42 2.31 7.41 10.04
CA ARG A 42 3.31 8.45 9.72
C ARG A 42 3.27 8.82 8.24
N ALA A 43 3.20 7.84 7.34
CA ALA A 43 3.08 8.08 5.91
C ALA A 43 1.80 8.85 5.57
N LEU A 44 0.66 8.51 6.18
CA LEU A 44 -0.59 9.27 6.06
C LEU A 44 -0.44 10.72 6.52
N ARG A 45 0.23 10.96 7.66
CA ARG A 45 0.43 12.32 8.17
C ARG A 45 1.36 13.15 7.27
N THR A 46 2.36 12.51 6.67
CA THR A 46 3.31 13.16 5.76
C THR A 46 2.71 13.38 4.37
N ALA A 47 1.88 12.47 3.87
CA ALA A 47 1.20 12.58 2.56
C ALA A 47 -0.11 13.39 2.62
N GLY A 48 -0.72 13.52 3.81
CA GLY A 48 -1.94 14.30 4.05
C GLY A 48 -1.94 15.74 3.54
N PRO A 49 -0.85 16.55 3.69
CA PRO A 49 -0.79 17.88 3.07
C PRO A 49 -0.76 17.85 1.54
N SER A 50 -0.32 16.76 0.92
CA SER A 50 -0.31 16.60 -0.54
C SER A 50 -1.65 16.13 -1.09
N VAL A 51 -2.41 15.35 -0.31
CA VAL A 51 -3.69 14.79 -0.76
C VAL A 51 -4.73 14.76 0.36
N GLN A 52 -5.69 15.68 0.31
CA GLN A 52 -6.76 15.85 1.31
C GLN A 52 -7.61 14.59 1.52
N ALA A 53 -7.73 13.73 0.50
CA ALA A 53 -8.44 12.46 0.62
C ALA A 53 -7.82 11.55 1.69
N LEU A 54 -6.48 11.52 1.80
CA LEU A 54 -5.76 10.69 2.77
C LEU A 54 -5.95 11.15 4.22
N ALA A 55 -6.30 12.43 4.45
CA ALA A 55 -6.60 12.93 5.78
C ALA A 55 -7.85 12.26 6.41
N ARG A 56 -8.71 11.64 5.59
CA ARG A 56 -9.88 10.88 6.02
C ARG A 56 -9.58 9.41 6.35
N CYS A 57 -8.39 8.91 6.00
CA CYS A 57 -8.01 7.55 6.33
C CYS A 57 -7.76 7.40 7.83
N SER A 58 -8.36 6.37 8.42
CA SER A 58 -8.07 6.00 9.80
C SER A 58 -6.74 5.26 9.87
N SER A 59 -5.88 5.65 10.81
CA SER A 59 -4.69 4.88 11.21
C SER A 59 -4.99 3.89 12.35
N ALA A 60 -6.27 3.55 12.56
CA ALA A 60 -6.71 2.64 13.60
C ALA A 60 -6.13 1.23 13.43
N ARG A 61 -5.99 0.53 14.56
CA ARG A 61 -5.76 -0.91 14.61
C ARG A 61 -7.10 -1.63 14.76
N PRO A 62 -7.26 -2.84 14.19
CA PRO A 62 -6.28 -3.67 13.48
C PRO A 62 -5.95 -3.22 12.05
N LEU A 63 -4.89 -3.81 11.48
CA LEU A 63 -4.38 -3.51 10.14
C LEU A 63 -5.44 -3.74 9.02
N ALA A 64 -6.39 -4.63 9.26
CA ALA A 64 -7.55 -4.84 8.39
C ALA A 64 -8.46 -3.60 8.28
N ASP A 65 -8.72 -2.89 9.40
CA ASP A 65 -9.57 -1.69 9.41
C ASP A 65 -8.90 -0.52 8.69
N LEU A 66 -7.58 -0.45 8.75
CA LEU A 66 -6.78 0.53 8.03
C LEU A 66 -6.91 0.33 6.51
N PHE A 67 -6.84 -0.91 6.01
CA PHE A 67 -7.04 -1.20 4.59
C PHE A 67 -8.50 -1.04 4.14
N ALA A 68 -9.46 -1.38 5.00
CA ALA A 68 -10.87 -1.12 4.73
C ALA A 68 -11.14 0.39 4.61
N SER A 69 -10.56 1.19 5.51
CA SER A 69 -10.66 2.65 5.48
C SER A 69 -10.01 3.24 4.23
N LEU A 70 -8.81 2.78 3.86
CA LEU A 70 -8.14 3.19 2.62
C LEU A 70 -8.99 2.84 1.39
N THR A 71 -9.50 1.61 1.31
CA THR A 71 -10.37 1.17 0.21
C THR A 71 -11.61 2.03 0.11
N ASN A 72 -12.24 2.38 1.24
CA ASN A 72 -13.42 3.24 1.25
C ASN A 72 -13.08 4.66 0.78
N VAL A 73 -12.00 5.26 1.28
CA VAL A 73 -11.55 6.59 0.86
C VAL A 73 -11.23 6.62 -0.63
N LEU A 74 -10.54 5.61 -1.17
CA LEU A 74 -10.22 5.50 -2.60
C LEU A 74 -11.48 5.27 -3.46
N ASN A 75 -12.52 4.63 -2.93
CA ASN A 75 -13.82 4.51 -3.59
C ASN A 75 -14.64 5.81 -3.54
N GLU A 76 -14.56 6.56 -2.46
CA GLU A 76 -15.27 7.84 -2.35
C GLU A 76 -14.59 8.94 -3.16
N THR A 77 -13.29 8.77 -3.42
CA THR A 77 -12.46 9.70 -4.18
C THR A 77 -12.45 9.30 -5.66
N GLY A 78 -12.51 10.25 -6.57
CA GLY A 78 -12.45 9.96 -8.01
C GLY A 78 -11.15 9.23 -8.40
N PRO A 79 -11.15 8.42 -9.48
CA PRO A 79 -10.05 7.51 -9.81
C PRO A 79 -8.70 8.20 -10.01
N GLU A 80 -8.66 9.41 -10.57
CA GLU A 80 -7.41 10.18 -10.73
C GLU A 80 -6.83 10.65 -9.39
N GLU A 81 -7.67 11.22 -8.53
CA GLU A 81 -7.23 11.73 -7.23
C GLU A 81 -6.85 10.58 -6.30
N ALA A 82 -7.58 9.48 -6.36
CA ALA A 82 -7.28 8.28 -5.60
C ALA A 82 -5.96 7.62 -6.08
N ALA A 83 -5.67 7.61 -7.39
CA ALA A 83 -4.40 7.10 -7.89
C ALA A 83 -3.23 7.95 -7.40
N ARG A 84 -3.38 9.27 -7.45
CA ARG A 84 -2.41 10.23 -6.92
C ARG A 84 -2.22 10.10 -5.40
N ALA A 85 -3.31 9.88 -4.66
CA ALA A 85 -3.30 9.59 -3.24
C ALA A 85 -2.48 8.34 -2.92
N ASN A 86 -2.78 7.24 -3.60
CA ASN A 86 -2.13 5.97 -3.37
C ASN A 86 -0.64 6.01 -3.74
N ASP A 87 -0.29 6.66 -4.86
CA ASP A 87 1.10 6.85 -5.29
C ASP A 87 1.91 7.69 -4.29
N ALA A 88 1.38 8.86 -3.88
CA ALA A 88 2.02 9.72 -2.89
C ALA A 88 2.21 9.01 -1.54
N LEU A 89 1.22 8.22 -1.12
CA LEU A 89 1.28 7.43 0.11
C LEU A 89 2.35 6.34 0.01
N LEU A 90 2.40 5.60 -1.10
CA LEU A 90 3.35 4.51 -1.33
C LEU A 90 4.79 5.04 -1.44
N GLY A 91 5.00 6.15 -2.13
CA GLY A 91 6.32 6.81 -2.23
C GLY A 91 6.81 7.31 -0.88
N THR A 92 5.93 7.92 -0.08
CA THR A 92 6.24 8.36 1.28
C THR A 92 6.57 7.18 2.19
N PHE A 93 5.74 6.13 2.16
CA PHE A 93 5.96 4.92 2.94
C PHE A 93 7.29 4.24 2.59
N THR A 94 7.61 4.14 1.31
CA THR A 94 8.88 3.60 0.80
C THR A 94 10.07 4.41 1.31
N THR A 95 9.97 5.73 1.27
CA THR A 95 11.02 6.64 1.78
C THR A 95 11.23 6.44 3.29
N LEU A 96 10.13 6.36 4.05
CA LEU A 96 10.17 6.11 5.50
C LEU A 96 10.76 4.74 5.81
N LEU A 97 10.40 3.70 5.05
CA LEU A 97 10.95 2.35 5.18
C LEU A 97 12.45 2.35 4.87
N GLY A 98 12.88 3.07 3.84
CA GLY A 98 14.30 3.28 3.46
C GLY A 98 15.10 3.94 4.57
N THR A 99 14.48 4.90 5.26
CA THR A 99 15.10 5.61 6.40
C THR A 99 15.19 4.72 7.65
N LEU A 100 14.25 3.79 7.84
CA LEU A 100 14.17 2.96 9.06
C LEU A 100 15.11 1.74 9.03
N ILE A 101 15.28 1.11 7.86
CA ILE A 101 16.04 -0.16 7.72
C ILE A 101 17.41 0.08 7.04
N GLY A 102 17.58 1.23 6.38
CA GLY A 102 18.68 1.50 5.46
C GLY A 102 18.22 1.28 4.03
N GLU A 103 18.54 2.24 3.15
CA GLU A 103 18.00 2.36 1.78
C GLU A 103 18.21 1.08 0.94
N ALA A 104 19.29 0.35 1.19
CA ALA A 104 19.65 -0.89 0.51
C ALA A 104 18.69 -2.05 0.82
N LEU A 105 18.32 -2.26 2.09
CA LEU A 105 17.44 -3.38 2.46
C LEU A 105 16.00 -3.12 2.03
N THR A 106 15.56 -1.86 2.11
CA THR A 106 14.24 -1.44 1.62
C THR A 106 14.12 -1.60 0.11
N LYS A 107 15.14 -1.17 -0.66
CA LYS A 107 15.18 -1.39 -2.12
C LYS A 107 15.12 -2.88 -2.46
N GLN A 108 15.81 -3.74 -1.70
CA GLN A 108 15.78 -5.19 -1.91
C GLN A 108 14.40 -5.79 -1.59
N LEU A 109 13.74 -5.36 -0.51
CA LEU A 109 12.40 -5.84 -0.13
C LEU A 109 11.33 -5.42 -1.17
N LEU A 110 11.37 -4.17 -1.62
CA LEU A 110 10.49 -3.65 -2.67
C LEU A 110 10.75 -4.36 -4.00
N HIS A 111 12.01 -4.58 -4.36
CA HIS A 111 12.37 -5.34 -5.55
C HIS A 111 11.78 -6.76 -5.48
N ILE A 112 11.91 -7.47 -4.35
CA ILE A 112 11.30 -8.80 -4.18
C ILE A 112 9.77 -8.71 -4.28
N ALA A 113 9.12 -7.75 -3.62
CA ALA A 113 7.67 -7.63 -3.62
C ALA A 113 7.06 -7.20 -4.98
N LEU A 114 7.79 -6.40 -5.76
CA LEU A 114 7.37 -5.88 -7.07
C LEU A 114 7.77 -6.80 -8.23
N VAL A 115 8.99 -7.37 -8.20
CA VAL A 115 9.52 -8.27 -9.24
C VAL A 115 9.01 -9.69 -9.11
N SER A 116 8.53 -10.13 -7.94
CA SER A 116 7.86 -11.44 -7.84
C SER A 116 6.54 -11.54 -8.63
N ALA A 117 6.18 -10.52 -9.42
CA ALA A 117 5.17 -10.62 -10.47
C ALA A 117 5.69 -11.26 -11.78
N ASP A 118 7.01 -11.36 -11.98
CA ASP A 118 7.61 -11.96 -13.18
C ASP A 118 8.72 -12.96 -12.79
N GLY A 119 8.49 -14.24 -13.08
CA GLY A 119 9.56 -15.25 -13.07
C GLY A 119 9.54 -16.32 -11.98
N ARG A 120 8.42 -17.05 -11.79
CA ARG A 120 8.53 -18.48 -11.45
C ARG A 120 8.82 -19.29 -12.71
N LYS A 121 10.04 -19.14 -13.24
CA LYS A 121 10.65 -20.06 -14.22
C LYS A 121 12.13 -20.16 -13.87
N HIS A 122 12.47 -20.99 -12.89
CA HIS A 122 13.77 -21.65 -12.88
C HIS A 122 13.50 -23.14 -12.75
N GLY A 123 13.65 -23.84 -13.88
CA GLY A 123 13.80 -25.28 -13.85
C GLY A 123 15.10 -25.62 -13.14
N GLN A 124 15.05 -26.62 -12.27
CA GLN A 124 16.20 -27.48 -12.04
C GLN A 124 15.81 -28.89 -12.47
N GLU A 125 16.36 -29.21 -13.63
CA GLU A 125 16.73 -30.53 -14.11
C GLU A 125 17.34 -31.40 -12.99
N GLN A 126 16.88 -32.65 -12.85
CA GLN A 126 17.78 -33.80 -12.72
C GLN A 126 17.04 -35.15 -12.80
N LYS A 127 17.39 -35.85 -13.89
CA LYS A 127 17.40 -37.29 -14.15
C LYS A 127 16.15 -37.98 -14.70
#